data_AF-A0A2H6EPC9-F1
#
_entry.id   AF-A0A2H6EPC9-F1
#
_cell.length_a   1.000
_cell.length_b   1.000
_cell.length_c   1.000
_cell.angle_alpha   90.00
_cell.angle_beta   90.00
_cell.angle_gamma   90.00
#
_symmetry.space_group_name_H-M   'P 1'
#
loop_
_entity.id
_entity.type
_entity.pdbx_description
1 polymer ?
#
loop_
_entity_poly.entity_id
_entity_poly.type
_entity_poly.pdbx_seq_one_letter_code
_entity_poly.pdbx_strand_id
1 'polypeptide(L)'
;MKRKKETTFVEEYMYDDYNGFGMNWWNTNLPSQYKLAANQVVELNEYRVDFDLKIFPLLEELRTLQIEIKRYINSNNAEFAKIKLYHNKVKDIQNKIIDISLNAREEMSSVFTENQQEYFNSSRVGWWNDFYNRCGWNNKDMKYSADYGYNGISGN
;
A
#
# COMPACT_ATOMS: atom_id res chain seq x y z
N MET A 1 1.90 4.36 31.82
CA MET A 1 2.49 3.04 31.52
C MET A 1 1.71 2.44 30.34
N LYS A 2 2.20 2.61 29.10
CA LYS A 2 1.54 2.06 27.91
C LYS A 2 1.74 0.54 27.92
N ARG A 3 0.64 -0.22 27.93
CA ARG A 3 0.68 -1.68 27.85
C ARG A 3 1.35 -2.07 26.52
N LYS A 4 2.47 -2.81 26.59
CA LYS A 4 3.00 -3.55 25.44
C LYS A 4 1.87 -4.44 24.95
N LYS A 5 1.44 -4.28 23.70
CA LYS A 5 0.56 -5.27 23.06
C LYS A 5 1.32 -6.59 23.12
N GLU A 6 0.69 -7.61 23.69
CA GLU A 6 1.17 -8.99 23.60
C GLU A 6 1.27 -9.30 22.10
N THR A 7 2.51 -9.53 21.65
CA THR A 7 2.82 -10.02 20.32
C THR A 7 2.30 -11.44 20.22
N THR A 8 1.02 -11.56 19.89
CA THR A 8 0.50 -12.80 19.32
C THR A 8 1.23 -12.94 17.99
N PHE A 9 2.30 -13.73 17.98
CA PHE A 9 2.96 -14.18 16.78
C PHE A 9 1.94 -15.06 16.04
N VAL A 10 1.07 -14.41 15.27
CA VAL A 10 0.04 -15.10 14.49
C VAL A 10 0.76 -15.67 13.28
N GLU A 11 1.12 -16.95 13.40
CA GLU A 11 1.57 -17.84 12.32
C GLU A 11 0.61 -17.84 11.10
N GLU A 12 -0.56 -17.21 11.22
CA GLU A 12 -1.59 -17.06 10.20
C GLU A 12 -1.37 -15.88 9.22
N TYR A 13 -0.43 -14.96 9.48
CA TYR A 13 -0.06 -13.87 8.54
C TYR A 13 1.23 -14.13 7.76
N MET A 14 1.67 -15.40 7.68
CA MET A 14 2.60 -15.88 6.64
C MET A 14 1.91 -16.05 5.27
N TYR A 15 0.98 -15.16 4.92
CA TYR A 15 0.57 -15.02 3.53
C TYR A 15 1.45 -13.95 2.87
N ASP A 16 2.70 -14.36 2.66
CA ASP A 16 3.63 -13.88 1.63
C ASP A 16 3.13 -14.22 0.20
N ASP A 17 1.83 -14.49 0.00
CA ASP A 17 1.23 -14.81 -1.32
C ASP A 17 1.07 -13.59 -2.24
N TYR A 18 1.43 -12.41 -1.78
CA TYR A 18 1.81 -11.32 -2.68
C TYR A 18 3.35 -11.25 -2.77
N ASN A 19 3.95 -12.32 -3.34
CA ASN A 19 5.32 -12.39 -3.82
C ASN A 19 6.46 -12.07 -2.80
N GLY A 20 6.44 -12.65 -1.58
CA GLY A 20 7.69 -12.83 -0.81
C GLY A 20 8.53 -11.58 -0.50
N PHE A 21 7.90 -10.43 -0.28
CA PHE A 21 8.58 -9.15 0.01
C PHE A 21 8.34 -8.63 1.44
N GLY A 22 8.45 -9.49 2.46
CA GLY A 22 8.46 -9.03 3.85
C GLY A 22 9.62 -8.05 4.15
N MET A 23 9.52 -7.26 5.22
CA MET A 23 10.56 -6.30 5.65
C MET A 23 11.97 -6.92 5.74
N ASN A 24 12.07 -8.23 5.98
CA ASN A 24 13.32 -8.99 5.94
C ASN A 24 14.01 -8.89 4.58
N TRP A 25 13.26 -9.05 3.49
CA TRP A 25 13.81 -8.95 2.14
C TRP A 25 14.35 -7.54 1.87
N TRP A 26 13.61 -6.49 2.24
CA TRP A 26 14.10 -5.11 2.12
C TRP A 26 15.37 -4.87 2.92
N ASN A 27 15.46 -5.47 4.10
CA ASN A 27 16.63 -5.32 4.97
C ASN A 27 17.92 -5.95 4.40
N THR A 28 17.79 -6.96 3.52
CA THR A 28 18.97 -7.63 2.94
C THR A 28 19.81 -6.71 2.05
N ASN A 29 19.17 -5.73 1.39
CA ASN A 29 19.80 -4.84 0.42
C ASN A 29 20.27 -3.50 1.02
N LEU A 30 20.12 -3.30 2.33
CA LEU A 30 20.51 -2.06 2.98
C LEU A 30 22.03 -2.00 3.26
N PRO A 31 22.65 -0.81 3.16
CA PRO A 31 23.99 -0.58 3.68
C PRO A 31 24.06 -0.99 5.16
N SER A 32 25.20 -1.54 5.58
CA SER A 32 25.33 -2.16 6.91
C SER A 32 24.97 -1.21 8.05
N GLN A 33 25.30 0.08 7.94
CA GLN A 33 24.99 1.10 8.94
C GLN A 33 23.51 1.47 9.05
N TYR A 34 22.68 1.09 8.07
CA TYR A 34 21.24 1.35 8.05
C TYR A 34 20.41 0.08 8.15
N LYS A 35 21.04 -1.10 8.25
CA LYS A 35 20.32 -2.37 8.45
C LYS A 35 19.45 -2.29 9.70
N LEU A 36 18.23 -2.77 9.54
CA LEU A 36 17.23 -2.86 10.58
C LEU A 36 17.56 -4.04 11.50
N ALA A 37 17.42 -3.82 12.80
CA ALA A 37 17.45 -4.88 13.78
C ALA A 37 16.21 -5.79 13.64
N ALA A 38 16.30 -7.03 14.10
CA ALA A 38 15.22 -8.01 13.95
C ALA A 38 13.88 -7.53 14.54
N ASN A 39 13.93 -6.84 15.68
CA ASN A 39 12.73 -6.26 16.30
C ASN A 39 12.12 -5.12 15.46
N GLN A 40 12.95 -4.28 14.84
CA GLN A 40 12.47 -3.21 13.95
C GLN A 40 11.77 -3.79 12.73
N VAL A 41 12.32 -4.87 12.14
CA VAL A 41 11.70 -5.57 11.01
C VAL A 41 10.31 -6.10 11.38
N VAL A 42 10.19 -6.75 12.54
CA VAL A 42 8.89 -7.29 13.01
C VAL A 42 7.89 -6.16 13.19
N GLU A 43 8.26 -5.10 13.91
CA GLU A 43 7.38 -3.96 14.18
C GLU A 43 6.93 -3.25 12.89
N LEU A 44 7.84 -3.06 11.92
CA LEU A 44 7.49 -2.46 10.63
C LEU A 44 6.55 -3.36 9.80
N ASN A 45 6.71 -4.68 9.88
CA ASN A 45 5.77 -5.61 9.24
C ASN A 45 4.37 -5.53 9.87
N GLU A 46 4.29 -5.41 11.20
CA GLU A 46 3.01 -5.24 11.91
C GLU A 46 2.31 -3.94 11.47
N TYR A 47 3.04 -2.81 11.44
CA TYR A 47 2.50 -1.56 10.92
C TYR A 47 2.03 -1.70 9.46
N ARG A 48 2.83 -2.31 8.58
CA ARG A 48 2.44 -2.54 7.19
C ARG A 48 1.09 -3.27 7.11
N VAL A 49 0.92 -4.38 7.83
CA VAL A 49 -0.32 -5.15 7.83
C VAL A 49 -1.50 -4.31 8.35
N ASP A 50 -1.30 -3.54 9.43
CA ASP A 50 -2.32 -2.66 9.99
C ASP A 50 -2.78 -1.58 8.99
N PHE A 51 -1.87 -1.08 8.15
CA PHE A 51 -2.18 -0.10 7.11
C PHE A 51 -2.74 -0.74 5.83
N ASP A 52 -2.30 -1.93 5.44
CA ASP A 52 -2.87 -2.72 4.34
C ASP A 52 -4.38 -2.92 4.54
N LEU A 53 -4.78 -3.28 5.76
CA LEU A 53 -6.20 -3.46 6.12
C LEU A 53 -7.05 -2.18 5.95
N LYS A 54 -6.43 -1.01 5.99
CA LYS A 54 -7.09 0.29 5.78
C LYS A 54 -7.07 0.71 4.32
N ILE A 55 -5.99 0.42 3.59
CA ILE A 55 -5.76 0.89 2.22
C ILE A 55 -6.43 -0.02 1.19
N PHE A 56 -6.36 -1.35 1.32
CA PHE A 56 -6.87 -2.27 0.31
C PHE A 56 -8.38 -2.12 0.03
N PRO A 57 -9.26 -1.93 1.02
CA PRO A 57 -10.68 -1.68 0.74
C PRO A 57 -10.91 -0.40 -0.09
N LEU A 58 -10.09 0.64 0.15
CA LEU A 58 -10.17 1.90 -0.59
C LEU A 58 -9.69 1.75 -2.04
N LEU A 59 -8.64 0.95 -2.26
CA LEU A 59 -8.19 0.62 -3.62
C LEU A 59 -9.26 -0.16 -4.38
N GLU A 60 -9.91 -1.15 -3.75
CA GLU A 60 -11.03 -1.87 -4.39
C GLU A 60 -12.19 -0.94 -4.74
N GLU A 61 -12.58 -0.04 -3.83
CA GLU A 61 -13.62 0.97 -4.12
C GLU A 61 -13.23 1.88 -5.30
N LEU A 62 -11.97 2.31 -5.33
CA LEU A 62 -11.43 3.10 -6.44
C LEU A 62 -11.51 2.35 -7.77
N ARG A 63 -11.25 1.03 -7.76
CA ARG A 63 -11.36 0.16 -8.94
C ARG A 63 -12.79 0.13 -9.46
N THR A 64 -13.75 -0.10 -8.57
CA THR A 64 -15.17 -0.13 -8.90
C THR A 64 -15.61 1.18 -9.53
N LEU A 65 -15.24 2.33 -8.94
CA LEU A 65 -15.59 3.65 -9.48
C LEU A 65 -14.98 3.91 -10.85
N GLN A 66 -13.75 3.47 -11.10
CA GLN A 66 -13.12 3.61 -12.41
C GLN A 66 -13.82 2.76 -13.50
N ILE A 67 -14.23 1.53 -13.16
CA ILE A 67 -15.03 0.67 -14.07
C ILE A 67 -16.35 1.35 -14.40
N GLU A 68 -17.02 1.89 -13.38
CA GLU A 68 -18.30 2.60 -13.54
C GLU A 68 -18.17 3.86 -14.41
N ILE A 69 -17.11 4.66 -14.22
CA ILE A 69 -16.80 5.81 -15.09
C ILE A 69 -16.64 5.34 -16.54
N LYS A 70 -15.85 4.29 -16.79
CA LYS A 70 -15.67 3.72 -18.14
C LYS A 70 -16.99 3.27 -18.76
N ARG A 71 -17.85 2.61 -17.97
CA ARG A 71 -19.19 2.18 -18.43
C ARG A 71 -20.04 3.37 -18.88
N TYR A 72 -20.06 4.46 -18.11
CA TYR A 72 -20.85 5.63 -18.47
C TYR A 72 -20.30 6.41 -19.66
N ILE A 73 -18.97 6.48 -19.81
CA ILE A 73 -18.31 7.10 -20.97
C ILE A 73 -18.64 6.33 -22.26
N ASN A 74 -18.62 4.99 -22.21
CA ASN A 74 -18.84 4.13 -23.37
C ASN A 74 -20.34 3.90 -23.69
N SER A 75 -21.25 4.45 -22.89
CA SER A 75 -22.69 4.32 -23.13
C SER A 75 -23.15 5.26 -24.24
N ASN A 76 -24.12 4.82 -25.06
CA ASN A 76 -24.67 5.60 -26.18
C ASN A 76 -25.31 6.94 -25.73
N ASN A 77 -25.64 7.08 -24.44
CA ASN A 77 -26.11 8.30 -23.81
C ASN A 77 -25.21 8.62 -22.61
N ALA A 78 -24.08 9.27 -22.85
CA ALA A 78 -23.11 9.60 -21.81
C ALA A 78 -23.77 10.37 -20.65
N GLU A 79 -23.86 9.72 -19.49
CA GLU A 79 -24.44 10.31 -18.28
C GLU A 79 -23.42 11.22 -17.59
N PHE A 80 -23.11 12.38 -18.19
CA PHE A 80 -22.05 13.30 -17.73
C PHE A 80 -22.16 13.69 -16.26
N ALA A 81 -23.38 13.82 -15.72
CA ALA A 81 -23.58 14.08 -14.30
C ALA A 81 -23.08 12.94 -13.40
N LYS A 82 -23.31 11.67 -13.78
CA LYS A 82 -22.81 10.50 -13.06
C LYS A 82 -21.29 10.36 -13.19
N ILE A 83 -20.74 10.64 -14.38
CA ILE A 83 -19.29 10.68 -14.60
C ILE A 83 -18.63 11.68 -13.66
N LYS A 84 -19.16 12.91 -13.58
CA LYS A 84 -18.64 13.95 -12.66
C LYS A 84 -18.75 13.53 -11.20
N LEU A 85 -19.88 12.93 -10.79
CA LEU A 85 -20.08 12.44 -9.43
C LEU A 85 -19.00 11.40 -9.05
N TYR A 86 -18.73 10.43 -9.92
CA TYR A 86 -17.73 9.40 -9.65
C TYR A 86 -16.31 9.92 -9.66
N HIS A 87 -15.98 10.90 -10.53
CA HIS A 87 -14.67 11.56 -10.45
C HIS A 87 -14.43 12.23 -9.09
N ASN A 88 -15.46 12.86 -8.50
CA ASN A 88 -15.35 13.42 -7.15
C ASN A 88 -15.09 12.34 -6.11
N LYS A 89 -15.85 11.22 -6.15
CA LYS A 89 -15.62 10.08 -5.25
C LYS A 89 -14.22 9.49 -5.38
N VAL A 90 -13.72 9.34 -6.61
CA VAL A 90 -12.34 8.88 -6.86
C VAL A 90 -11.35 9.82 -6.19
N LYS A 91 -11.51 11.14 -6.34
CA LYS A 91 -10.63 12.12 -5.70
C LYS A 91 -10.66 12.02 -4.18
N ASP A 92 -11.84 11.87 -3.59
CA ASP A 92 -11.99 11.76 -2.13
C ASP A 92 -11.30 10.51 -1.58
N ILE A 93 -11.41 9.37 -2.27
CA ILE A 93 -10.73 8.13 -1.89
C ILE A 93 -9.22 8.25 -2.06
N GLN A 94 -8.75 8.86 -3.16
CA GLN A 94 -7.32 9.10 -3.38
C GLN A 94 -6.71 9.94 -2.25
N ASN A 95 -7.41 10.98 -1.81
CA ASN A 95 -6.97 11.78 -0.67
C ASN A 95 -6.88 10.95 0.61
N LYS A 96 -7.89 10.10 0.90
CA LYS A 96 -7.85 9.21 2.08
C LYS A 96 -6.66 8.24 2.04
N ILE A 97 -6.36 7.65 0.88
CA ILE A 97 -5.20 6.76 0.72
C ILE A 97 -3.90 7.51 0.97
N ILE A 98 -3.77 8.73 0.45
CA ILE A 98 -2.60 9.60 0.70
C ILE A 98 -2.47 9.88 2.20
N ASP A 99 -3.54 10.27 2.88
CA ASP A 99 -3.52 10.57 4.31
C ASP A 99 -3.10 9.35 5.13
N ILE A 100 -3.65 8.17 4.82
CA ILE A 100 -3.27 6.92 5.50
C ILE A 100 -1.79 6.59 5.25
N SER A 101 -1.30 6.79 4.02
CA SER A 101 0.10 6.51 3.65
C SER A 101 1.09 7.46 4.33
N LEU A 102 0.69 8.73 4.55
CA LEU A 102 1.47 9.70 5.30
C LEU A 102 1.51 9.35 6.79
N ASN A 103 0.38 8.96 7.37
CA ASN A 103 0.32 8.49 8.76
C ASN A 103 1.17 7.23 8.95
N ALA A 104 1.10 6.29 8.02
CA ALA A 104 1.94 5.10 8.03
C ALA A 104 3.42 5.45 8.03
N ARG A 105 3.83 6.41 7.18
CA ARG A 105 5.20 6.89 7.13
C ARG A 105 5.65 7.51 8.44
N GLU A 106 4.81 8.31 9.06
CA GLU A 106 5.11 8.93 10.36
C GLU A 106 5.29 7.86 11.45
N GLU A 107 4.32 6.95 11.60
CA GLU A 107 4.35 5.89 12.62
C GLU A 107 5.53 4.95 12.42
N MET A 108 5.75 4.47 11.20
CA MET A 108 6.86 3.56 10.88
C MET A 108 8.23 4.25 10.99
N SER A 109 8.33 5.55 10.70
CA SER A 109 9.58 6.29 10.90
C SER A 109 10.03 6.31 12.36
N SER A 110 9.09 6.23 13.31
CA SER A 110 9.41 6.23 14.74
C SER A 110 10.13 4.96 15.21
N VAL A 111 10.07 3.88 14.43
CA VAL A 111 10.78 2.61 14.70
C VAL A 111 12.28 2.74 14.43
N PHE A 112 12.67 3.67 13.55
CA PHE A 112 14.04 3.88 13.14
C PHE A 112 14.84 4.70 14.17
N THR A 113 16.14 4.41 14.27
CA THR A 113 17.11 5.32 14.92
C THR A 113 17.25 6.62 14.13
N GLU A 114 17.78 7.69 14.74
CA GLU A 114 17.97 8.98 14.06
C GLU A 114 18.72 8.87 12.72
N ASN A 115 19.84 8.13 12.70
CA ASN A 115 20.63 7.90 11.47
C ASN A 115 19.82 7.14 10.40
N GLN A 116 19.02 6.16 10.80
CA GLN A 116 18.14 5.43 9.89
C GLN A 116 17.01 6.34 9.38
N GLN A 117 16.42 7.19 10.24
CA GLN A 117 15.38 8.14 9.83
C GLN A 117 15.90 9.09 8.76
N GLU A 118 17.09 9.66 8.93
CA GLU A 118 17.71 10.54 7.93
C GLU A 118 17.89 9.82 6.58
N TYR A 119 18.36 8.58 6.62
CA TYR A 119 18.52 7.75 5.43
C TYR A 119 17.19 7.43 4.74
N PHE A 120 16.23 6.82 5.44
CA PHE A 120 14.97 6.36 4.84
C PHE A 120 14.06 7.52 4.42
N ASN A 121 14.08 8.65 5.12
CA ASN A 121 13.27 9.81 4.77
C ASN A 121 13.86 10.68 3.65
N SER A 122 15.11 10.47 3.29
CA SER A 122 15.74 11.14 2.16
C SER A 122 15.09 10.72 0.84
N SER A 123 14.60 11.71 0.09
CA SER A 123 14.02 11.48 -1.24
C SER A 123 15.01 10.88 -2.24
N ARG A 124 16.32 11.01 -1.99
CA ARG A 124 17.39 10.45 -2.83
C ARG A 124 17.47 8.92 -2.74
N VAL A 125 17.09 8.35 -1.60
CA VAL A 125 17.11 6.90 -1.39
C VAL A 125 15.88 6.26 -2.03
N GLY A 126 14.78 7.00 -2.17
CA GLY A 126 13.56 6.50 -2.82
C GLY A 126 12.82 5.42 -2.04
N TRP A 127 13.26 5.10 -0.81
CA TRP A 127 12.77 3.95 -0.04
C TRP A 127 11.26 3.95 0.14
N TRP A 128 10.66 5.08 0.53
CA TRP A 128 9.21 5.18 0.71
C TRP A 128 8.43 4.98 -0.58
N ASN A 129 8.92 5.51 -1.72
CA ASN A 129 8.28 5.27 -3.00
C ASN A 129 8.31 3.78 -3.35
N ASP A 130 9.47 3.13 -3.18
CA ASP A 130 9.62 1.69 -3.44
C ASP A 130 8.78 0.84 -2.48
N PHE A 131 8.69 1.25 -1.21
CA PHE A 131 7.83 0.63 -0.21
C PHE A 131 6.37 0.69 -0.64
N TYR A 132 5.84 1.89 -0.93
CA TYR A 132 4.45 2.05 -1.39
C TYR A 132 4.16 1.27 -2.68
N ASN A 133 5.12 1.27 -3.62
CA ASN A 133 5.00 0.52 -4.85
C ASN A 133 4.84 -0.97 -4.59
N ARG A 134 5.69 -1.53 -3.74
CA ARG A 134 5.71 -2.97 -3.47
C ARG A 134 4.58 -3.42 -2.55
N CYS A 135 4.12 -2.56 -1.64
CA CYS A 135 2.89 -2.79 -0.88
C CYS A 135 1.62 -2.68 -1.73
N GLY A 136 1.72 -2.23 -2.98
CA GLY A 136 0.55 -1.99 -3.82
C GLY A 136 -0.31 -0.80 -3.34
N TRP A 137 0.24 0.08 -2.52
CA TRP A 137 -0.47 1.28 -2.03
C TRP A 137 -0.60 2.34 -3.13
N ASN A 138 0.08 2.15 -4.25
CA ASN A 138 0.01 3.06 -5.37
C ASN A 138 -1.32 2.98 -6.09
N ASN A 139 -1.91 4.15 -6.23
CA ASN A 139 -2.96 4.46 -7.21
C ASN A 139 -2.53 4.29 -8.69
N LYS A 140 -1.22 4.22 -9.00
CA LYS A 140 -0.70 4.22 -10.39
C LYS A 140 -0.90 2.90 -11.13
N ASP A 141 -0.88 1.76 -10.45
CA ASP A 141 -0.92 0.44 -11.10
C ASP A 141 -2.35 -0.04 -11.39
N MET A 142 -3.35 0.61 -10.79
CA MET A 142 -4.76 0.39 -11.13
C MET A 142 -5.15 0.91 -12.51
N LYS A 143 -4.28 1.68 -13.16
CA LYS A 143 -4.44 2.03 -14.58
C LYS A 143 -4.39 0.80 -15.50
N TYR A 144 -3.74 -0.29 -15.08
CA TYR A 144 -3.50 -1.48 -15.91
C TYR A 144 -4.40 -2.68 -15.58
N SER A 145 -5.07 -2.72 -14.43
CA SER A 145 -5.99 -3.84 -14.10
C SER A 145 -7.35 -3.78 -14.83
N ALA A 146 -7.50 -2.81 -15.73
CA ALA A 146 -8.63 -2.73 -16.66
C ALA A 146 -8.24 -3.17 -18.08
N ASP A 147 -6.97 -3.53 -18.30
CA ASP A 147 -6.44 -4.05 -19.57
C ASP A 147 -5.98 -5.52 -19.45
N TYR A 148 -5.61 -5.96 -18.25
CA TYR A 148 -5.50 -7.38 -17.97
C TYR A 148 -6.85 -7.91 -17.52
N GLY A 149 -7.51 -8.59 -18.46
CA GLY A 149 -8.52 -9.57 -18.15
C GLY A 149 -8.07 -10.37 -16.94
N TYR A 150 -9.03 -10.63 -16.06
CA TYR A 150 -8.99 -11.73 -15.14
C TYR A 150 -8.77 -13.00 -15.99
N ASN A 151 -7.52 -13.28 -16.33
CA ASN A 151 -7.10 -14.59 -16.79
C ASN A 151 -7.30 -15.43 -15.55
N GLY A 152 -8.43 -16.15 -15.56
CA GLY A 152 -8.64 -17.23 -14.65
C GLY A 152 -7.38 -18.08 -14.59
N ILE A 153 -7.22 -18.74 -13.46
CA ILE A 153 -6.47 -19.98 -13.38
C ILE A 153 -6.93 -20.83 -14.57
N SER A 154 -6.19 -20.76 -15.68
CA SER A 154 -6.20 -21.73 -16.73
C SER A 154 -5.40 -22.89 -16.18
N GLY A 155 -6.07 -23.71 -15.37
CA GLY A 155 -5.61 -25.06 -15.11
C GLY A 155 -5.73 -25.83 -16.42
N ASN A 156 -4.58 -26.09 -17.04
CA ASN A 156 -4.36 -27.34 -17.75
C ASN A 156 -3.89 -28.36 -16.71
#